data_AF-A0A6P4YQM1-F1
#
_entry.id   AF-A0A6P4YQM1-F1
#
_cell.length_a   1.000
_cell.length_b   1.000
_cell.length_c   1.000
_cell.angle_alpha   90.00
_cell.angle_beta   90.00
_cell.angle_gamma   90.00
#
_symmetry.space_group_name_H-M   'P 1'
#
loop_
_entity.id
_entity.type
_entity.pdbx_description
1 polymer ?
#
loop_
_entity_poly.entity_id
_entity_poly.type
_entity_poly.pdbx_seq_one_letter_code
_entity_poly.pdbx_strand_id
1 'polypeptide(L)'
;MKFAPLVGLFILSIVCQTQSAPAELKAAEVDQEQTRRRRSILAAVIPAAIDLLQQGIEEYGRRKAQELEEAQLEALRDIQRKLGVLDRKVDALQRTIGRLQFGQQWLEGAVLYGNDIQRLEYFLDFLERRLSPGNSGQLVPTNLAEEWADAVLSLDDDGAGQVLHNIHEMIIGSSGLFGRNSLFVLYESTLDGQSDQYWPKVRQFLDFTFSIQIAGYAAWVTSLNIKNRTLQEVSDVIDTANTRIEQQRVFLLPYTKEWPKGSYGLPRTNTGCPVAANARWRGGVRHHDTEDDDNSNAWIGGIHFDGGYGRNMDQKFCMKTDADMGEGNWPAGNYCIFKKGNCPTGFQWGKLKWDDEDDDNQNRASGALPDGSYGRNTEIQYCCRGDGSATTPIVLPSRRPFYLFRFRAGCQRVADMSVREEWFRWDDEDDDNQNGYYGAHPFDHGGRNHQIHYCYYS
;
A
#
# COMPACT_ATOMS: atom_id res chain seq x y z
N MET A 1 -27.47 -9.74 -40.85
CA MET A 1 -26.52 -10.82 -41.23
C MET A 1 -25.58 -11.08 -40.04
N LYS A 2 -24.91 -12.24 -39.98
CA LYS A 2 -23.89 -12.51 -38.95
C LYS A 2 -22.55 -11.89 -39.37
N PHE A 3 -21.81 -11.29 -38.45
CA PHE A 3 -20.34 -11.44 -38.29
C PHE A 3 -19.85 -10.79 -36.98
N ALA A 4 -18.79 -11.36 -36.42
CA ALA A 4 -18.00 -10.99 -35.23
C ALA A 4 -16.65 -11.77 -35.34
N PRO A 5 -15.62 -11.61 -34.47
CA PRO A 5 -15.50 -10.82 -33.23
C PRO A 5 -14.18 -9.97 -33.17
N LEU A 6 -13.58 -9.84 -31.97
CA LEU A 6 -12.35 -9.07 -31.59
C LEU A 6 -12.63 -7.56 -31.39
N VAL A 7 -12.23 -6.87 -30.31
CA VAL A 7 -11.33 -7.11 -29.14
C VAL A 7 -12.05 -6.60 -27.85
N GLY A 8 -11.78 -6.98 -26.60
CA GLY A 8 -10.95 -8.07 -26.04
C GLY A 8 -10.40 -7.81 -24.62
N LEU A 9 -11.04 -8.44 -23.60
CA LEU A 9 -10.51 -8.81 -22.26
C LEU A 9 -10.32 -7.78 -21.11
N PHE A 10 -10.39 -8.34 -19.89
CA PHE A 10 -10.04 -7.82 -18.54
C PHE A 10 -10.90 -6.74 -17.83
N ILE A 11 -12.02 -7.19 -17.22
CA ILE A 11 -12.25 -7.03 -15.77
C ILE A 11 -12.82 -8.34 -15.21
N LEU A 12 -12.01 -9.15 -14.50
CA LEU A 12 -12.51 -10.29 -13.71
C LEU A 12 -11.54 -10.71 -12.60
N SER A 13 -11.51 -9.95 -11.51
CA SER A 13 -10.99 -10.32 -10.18
C SER A 13 -11.47 -9.31 -9.13
N ILE A 14 -11.42 -9.69 -7.84
CA ILE A 14 -11.82 -8.86 -6.69
C ILE A 14 -13.33 -8.51 -6.61
N VAL A 15 -14.20 -9.51 -6.78
CA VAL A 15 -15.40 -9.64 -5.92
C VAL A 15 -15.47 -11.09 -5.46
N CYS A 16 -15.23 -11.34 -4.17
CA CYS A 16 -15.47 -12.67 -3.56
C CYS A 16 -16.04 -12.53 -2.14
N GLN A 17 -17.35 -12.29 -2.11
CA GLN A 17 -18.32 -12.84 -1.14
C GLN A 17 -17.90 -12.88 0.35
N THR A 18 -18.28 -11.85 1.10
CA THR A 18 -18.47 -11.94 2.56
C THR A 18 -19.89 -12.41 2.89
N GLN A 19 -20.12 -13.70 3.13
CA GLN A 19 -21.30 -14.15 3.89
C GLN A 19 -21.19 -15.59 4.42
N SER A 20 -21.04 -15.72 5.74
CA SER A 20 -21.87 -16.59 6.61
C SER A 20 -21.36 -16.54 8.04
N ALA A 21 -22.29 -16.42 9.01
CA ALA A 21 -22.02 -16.51 10.44
C ALA A 21 -23.28 -17.03 11.15
N PRO A 22 -23.17 -18.03 12.05
CA PRO A 22 -24.26 -18.41 12.95
C PRO A 22 -24.17 -17.77 14.34
N ALA A 23 -25.35 -17.51 14.90
CA ALA A 23 -25.72 -17.45 16.32
C ALA A 23 -25.18 -18.66 17.14
N GLU A 24 -25.16 -18.75 18.49
CA GLU A 24 -25.39 -17.92 19.71
C GLU A 24 -24.99 -18.83 20.92
N LEU A 25 -24.94 -18.55 22.23
CA LEU A 25 -25.15 -17.45 23.22
C LEU A 25 -24.24 -17.86 24.45
N LYS A 26 -24.14 -17.34 25.70
CA LYS A 26 -24.65 -16.31 26.64
C LYS A 26 -23.44 -15.98 27.58
N ALA A 27 -23.43 -14.98 28.47
CA ALA A 27 -23.99 -13.63 28.55
C ALA A 27 -23.43 -12.97 29.85
N ALA A 28 -23.04 -11.70 29.81
CA ALA A 28 -22.70 -10.87 30.97
C ALA A 28 -22.94 -9.39 30.60
N GLU A 29 -23.60 -8.64 31.48
CA GLU A 29 -24.10 -7.29 31.19
C GLU A 29 -23.15 -6.17 31.68
N VAL A 30 -23.55 -4.93 31.39
CA VAL A 30 -22.94 -3.64 31.80
C VAL A 30 -21.80 -3.14 30.89
N ASP A 31 -22.00 -1.91 30.40
CA ASP A 31 -21.05 -0.98 29.74
C ASP A 31 -20.37 -1.40 28.41
N GLN A 32 -21.17 -1.56 27.34
CA GLN A 32 -20.64 -1.67 25.96
C GLN A 32 -21.31 -0.78 24.89
N GLU A 33 -22.43 -0.11 25.18
CA GLU A 33 -23.30 0.46 24.13
C GLU A 33 -22.69 1.67 23.40
N GLN A 34 -21.89 2.50 24.07
CA GLN A 34 -21.20 3.63 23.41
C GLN A 34 -19.95 3.20 22.62
N THR A 35 -19.26 2.14 23.04
CA THR A 35 -17.93 1.79 22.52
C THR A 35 -17.99 0.92 21.25
N ARG A 36 -19.10 0.22 21.01
CA ARG A 36 -19.25 -0.69 19.84
C ARG A 36 -19.57 0.01 18.50
N ARG A 37 -19.73 1.34 18.48
CA ARG A 37 -19.98 2.14 17.26
C ARG A 37 -18.71 2.67 16.54
N ARG A 38 -17.52 2.18 16.92
CA ARG A 38 -16.20 2.70 16.43
C ARG A 38 -15.25 1.66 15.80
N ARG A 39 -15.77 0.57 15.23
CA ARG A 39 -15.00 -0.34 14.36
C ARG A 39 -15.78 -0.65 13.08
N SER A 40 -15.06 -0.80 11.97
CA SER A 40 -15.56 -0.92 10.59
C SER A 40 -16.24 0.34 10.00
N ILE A 41 -15.43 1.32 9.60
CA ILE A 41 -15.76 2.29 8.54
C ILE A 41 -14.55 2.40 7.60
N LEU A 42 -14.27 1.33 6.86
CA LEU A 42 -13.17 1.27 5.89
C LEU A 42 -13.45 0.23 4.78
N ALA A 43 -14.68 0.27 4.24
CA ALA A 43 -15.18 -0.67 3.21
C ALA A 43 -16.34 -0.10 2.35
N ALA A 44 -16.58 1.23 2.35
CA ALA A 44 -17.82 1.82 1.84
C ALA A 44 -17.65 3.18 1.12
N VAL A 45 -16.50 3.40 0.48
CA VAL A 45 -16.31 4.47 -0.52
C VAL A 45 -15.85 3.75 -1.79
N ILE A 46 -16.37 4.17 -2.96
CA ILE A 46 -16.51 3.31 -4.16
C ILE A 46 -17.56 2.20 -3.87
N PRO A 47 -18.87 2.55 -3.80
CA PRO A 47 -19.66 2.65 -5.04
C PRO A 47 -20.77 3.72 -4.99
N ALA A 48 -20.66 4.78 -5.79
CA ALA A 48 -21.77 5.66 -6.22
C ALA A 48 -21.32 6.56 -7.37
N ALA A 49 -20.06 7.01 -7.36
CA ALA A 49 -19.45 7.60 -8.54
C ALA A 49 -19.38 6.59 -9.72
N ILE A 50 -19.22 5.29 -9.45
CA ILE A 50 -19.14 4.24 -10.48
C ILE A 50 -20.49 3.97 -11.17
N ASP A 51 -21.62 4.08 -10.46
CA ASP A 51 -22.94 3.79 -11.05
C ASP A 51 -23.36 4.83 -12.10
N LEU A 52 -22.80 6.04 -12.02
CA LEU A 52 -22.89 7.07 -13.08
C LEU A 52 -21.88 6.87 -14.24
N LEU A 53 -20.88 6.00 -14.07
CA LEU A 53 -19.76 5.80 -15.00
C LEU A 53 -19.82 4.47 -15.77
N GLN A 54 -20.81 3.60 -15.52
CA GLN A 54 -20.82 2.22 -16.02
C GLN A 54 -22.10 1.82 -16.78
N GLN A 55 -22.80 2.78 -17.41
CA GLN A 55 -23.89 2.50 -18.36
C GLN A 55 -23.63 3.17 -19.71
N GLY A 56 -23.01 2.42 -20.63
CA GLY A 56 -22.85 2.84 -22.02
C GLY A 56 -24.19 2.96 -22.75
N ILE A 57 -24.35 4.05 -23.50
CA ILE A 57 -25.50 4.35 -24.37
C ILE A 57 -25.61 3.22 -25.41
N GLU A 58 -26.75 2.52 -25.54
CA GLU A 58 -27.81 2.89 -26.50
C GLU A 58 -29.25 2.54 -26.05
N GLU A 59 -29.46 1.64 -25.10
CA GLU A 59 -30.82 1.18 -24.72
C GLU A 59 -31.55 2.13 -23.74
N TYR A 60 -30.82 3.04 -23.10
CA TYR A 60 -31.27 3.95 -22.04
C TYR A 60 -32.39 4.92 -22.47
N GLY A 61 -32.37 5.38 -23.73
CA GLY A 61 -33.06 6.59 -24.18
C GLY A 61 -34.59 6.52 -24.39
N ARG A 62 -35.28 5.44 -24.00
CA ARG A 62 -36.73 5.27 -24.31
C ARG A 62 -37.65 4.73 -23.22
N ARG A 63 -37.17 4.38 -22.02
CA ARG A 63 -38.04 3.92 -20.91
C ARG A 63 -37.89 4.74 -19.62
N LYS A 64 -36.71 5.30 -19.37
CA LYS A 64 -36.33 5.92 -18.09
C LYS A 64 -36.71 7.40 -18.01
N ALA A 65 -37.96 7.75 -18.31
CA ALA A 65 -38.48 9.12 -18.22
C ALA A 65 -39.29 9.41 -16.94
N GLN A 66 -39.56 8.37 -16.13
CA GLN A 66 -40.31 8.48 -14.86
C GLN A 66 -39.55 7.79 -13.71
N GLU A 67 -38.93 6.64 -13.95
CA GLU A 67 -38.05 5.94 -12.98
C GLU A 67 -36.71 6.67 -12.71
N LEU A 68 -36.45 7.78 -13.40
CA LEU A 68 -35.20 8.55 -13.27
C LEU A 68 -35.21 9.49 -12.06
N GLU A 69 -36.37 10.04 -11.72
CA GLU A 69 -36.53 11.20 -10.84
C GLU A 69 -36.19 10.83 -9.37
N GLU A 70 -36.74 9.74 -8.85
CA GLU A 70 -36.41 9.22 -7.52
C GLU A 70 -34.97 8.71 -7.43
N ALA A 71 -34.48 8.02 -8.48
CA ALA A 71 -33.12 7.47 -8.52
C ALA A 71 -32.04 8.57 -8.56
N GLN A 72 -32.27 9.65 -9.32
CA GLN A 72 -31.41 10.84 -9.29
C GLN A 72 -31.44 11.53 -7.93
N LEU A 73 -32.62 11.64 -7.30
CA LEU A 73 -32.78 12.24 -5.98
C LEU A 73 -32.01 11.48 -4.88
N GLU A 74 -32.02 10.14 -4.91
CA GLU A 74 -31.24 9.32 -3.99
C GLU A 74 -29.74 9.35 -4.30
N ALA A 75 -29.33 9.30 -5.58
CA ALA A 75 -27.93 9.46 -5.98
C ALA A 75 -27.35 10.81 -5.54
N LEU A 76 -28.08 11.92 -5.73
CA LEU A 76 -27.69 13.25 -5.26
C LEU A 76 -27.57 13.32 -3.73
N ARG A 77 -28.50 12.72 -3.00
CA ARG A 77 -28.45 12.64 -1.53
C ARG A 77 -27.27 11.80 -1.03
N ASP A 78 -26.89 10.73 -1.72
CA ASP A 78 -25.72 9.93 -1.37
C ASP A 78 -24.39 10.61 -1.78
N ILE A 79 -24.38 11.38 -2.88
CA ILE A 79 -23.28 12.29 -3.22
C ILE A 79 -23.09 13.33 -2.10
N GLN A 80 -24.13 14.08 -1.71
CA GLN A 80 -24.04 15.04 -0.60
C GLN A 80 -23.60 14.38 0.72
N ARG A 81 -24.13 13.18 1.03
CA ARG A 81 -23.69 12.37 2.19
C ARG A 81 -22.20 12.02 2.13
N LYS A 82 -21.67 11.75 0.94
CA LYS A 82 -20.24 11.43 0.70
C LYS A 82 -19.36 12.68 0.70
N LEU A 83 -19.86 13.85 0.28
CA LEU A 83 -19.19 15.15 0.42
C LEU A 83 -18.99 15.50 1.90
N GLY A 84 -20.02 15.40 2.75
CA GLY A 84 -19.88 15.61 4.19
C GLY A 84 -18.99 14.55 4.89
N VAL A 85 -18.64 13.42 4.25
CA VAL A 85 -17.59 12.50 4.72
C VAL A 85 -16.21 12.91 4.24
N LEU A 86 -16.11 13.47 3.03
CA LEU A 86 -14.89 14.03 2.46
C LEU A 86 -14.43 15.28 3.22
N ASP A 87 -15.32 16.23 3.51
CA ASP A 87 -15.06 17.44 4.32
C ASP A 87 -14.29 17.13 5.62
N ARG A 88 -14.75 16.14 6.39
CA ARG A 88 -14.07 15.72 7.63
C ARG A 88 -12.71 15.03 7.43
N LYS A 89 -12.42 14.50 6.23
CA LYS A 89 -11.08 14.01 5.84
C LYS A 89 -10.18 15.16 5.36
N VAL A 90 -10.74 16.08 4.56
CA VAL A 90 -10.13 17.32 4.07
C VAL A 90 -9.59 18.11 5.26
N ASP A 91 -10.47 18.48 6.17
CA ASP A 91 -10.21 19.26 7.37
C ASP A 91 -9.12 18.63 8.27
N ALA A 92 -9.06 17.30 8.33
CA ALA A 92 -8.02 16.56 9.06
C ALA A 92 -6.65 16.55 8.34
N LEU A 93 -6.60 16.44 7.01
CA LEU A 93 -5.33 16.48 6.27
C LEU A 93 -4.82 17.90 6.04
N GLN A 94 -5.69 18.89 5.82
CA GLN A 94 -5.31 20.30 5.66
C GLN A 94 -4.54 20.81 6.90
N ARG A 95 -4.99 20.46 8.11
CA ARG A 95 -4.26 20.68 9.38
C ARG A 95 -2.92 19.95 9.51
N THR A 96 -2.66 18.96 8.65
CA THR A 96 -1.41 18.18 8.61
C THR A 96 -0.47 18.72 7.54
N ILE A 97 -0.98 19.05 6.34
CA ILE A 97 -0.23 19.66 5.24
C ILE A 97 0.20 21.09 5.61
N GLY A 98 -0.69 21.88 6.25
CA GLY A 98 -0.35 23.22 6.77
C GLY A 98 0.67 23.24 7.91
N ARG A 99 1.23 22.10 8.31
CA ARG A 99 2.38 21.97 9.23
C ARG A 99 3.66 21.50 8.53
N LEU A 100 3.62 21.18 7.24
CA LEU A 100 4.79 20.82 6.46
C LEU A 100 5.60 22.08 6.16
N GLN A 101 6.79 22.17 6.76
CA GLN A 101 7.77 23.19 6.38
C GLN A 101 8.42 22.78 5.04
N PHE A 102 7.75 23.12 3.94
CA PHE A 102 8.38 23.08 2.63
C PHE A 102 9.57 24.05 2.60
N GLY A 103 10.73 23.58 2.15
CA GLY A 103 11.89 24.44 1.94
C GLY A 103 11.56 25.55 0.93
N GLN A 104 12.16 26.73 1.09
CA GLN A 104 11.82 27.95 0.33
C GLN A 104 11.78 27.75 -1.20
N GLN A 105 12.60 26.84 -1.72
CA GLN A 105 12.64 26.40 -3.12
C GLN A 105 11.32 25.81 -3.67
N TRP A 106 10.42 25.32 -2.82
CA TRP A 106 9.13 24.70 -3.19
C TRP A 106 7.91 25.56 -2.83
N LEU A 107 8.12 26.80 -2.37
CA LEU A 107 7.03 27.66 -1.87
C LEU A 107 5.98 27.96 -2.95
N GLU A 108 6.40 28.16 -4.20
CA GLU A 108 5.52 28.44 -5.35
C GLU A 108 4.54 27.28 -5.63
N GLY A 109 5.05 26.06 -5.76
CA GLY A 109 4.20 24.86 -5.93
C GLY A 109 3.33 24.56 -4.72
N ALA A 110 3.80 24.84 -3.50
CA ALA A 110 2.99 24.70 -2.29
C ALA A 110 1.84 25.73 -2.21
N VAL A 111 2.06 26.96 -2.70
CA VAL A 111 1.01 27.98 -2.83
C VAL A 111 0.01 27.61 -3.91
N LEU A 112 0.46 27.17 -5.10
CA LEU A 112 -0.47 26.76 -6.17
C LEU A 112 -1.36 25.60 -5.71
N TYR A 113 -0.77 24.54 -5.13
CA TYR A 113 -1.53 23.41 -4.58
C TYR A 113 -2.52 23.84 -3.50
N GLY A 114 -2.14 24.78 -2.62
CA GLY A 114 -3.05 25.35 -1.63
C GLY A 114 -4.25 26.06 -2.26
N ASN A 115 -4.02 26.86 -3.30
CA ASN A 115 -5.06 27.59 -4.03
C ASN A 115 -5.99 26.64 -4.80
N ASP A 116 -5.42 25.66 -5.53
CA ASP A 116 -6.16 24.63 -6.26
C ASP A 116 -7.11 23.85 -5.33
N ILE A 117 -6.56 23.37 -4.20
CA ILE A 117 -7.33 22.64 -3.19
C ILE A 117 -8.43 23.53 -2.59
N GLN A 118 -8.11 24.78 -2.20
CA GLN A 118 -9.11 25.71 -1.68
C GLN A 118 -10.22 26.01 -2.69
N ARG A 119 -9.92 26.02 -4.00
CA ARG A 119 -10.93 26.25 -5.04
C ARG A 119 -11.86 25.05 -5.22
N LEU A 120 -11.35 23.82 -5.14
CA LEU A 120 -12.21 22.63 -5.08
C LEU A 120 -13.04 22.59 -3.79
N GLU A 121 -12.44 22.89 -2.64
CA GLU A 121 -13.15 22.98 -1.36
C GLU A 121 -14.31 23.99 -1.44
N TYR A 122 -14.10 25.18 -2.03
CA TYR A 122 -15.15 26.18 -2.24
C TYR A 122 -16.31 25.67 -3.13
N PHE A 123 -16.01 25.00 -4.25
CA PHE A 123 -17.05 24.44 -5.11
C PHE A 123 -17.90 23.40 -4.38
N LEU A 124 -17.28 22.54 -3.56
CA LEU A 124 -17.99 21.49 -2.83
C LEU A 124 -18.77 22.06 -1.63
N ASP A 125 -18.21 23.04 -0.91
CA ASP A 125 -18.90 23.72 0.19
C ASP A 125 -20.16 24.45 -0.27
N PHE A 126 -20.08 25.10 -1.44
CA PHE A 126 -21.24 25.73 -2.06
C PHE A 126 -22.31 24.70 -2.43
N LEU A 127 -21.91 23.58 -3.04
CA LEU A 127 -22.82 22.49 -3.42
C LEU A 127 -23.49 21.80 -2.21
N GLU A 128 -22.80 21.70 -1.07
CA GLU A 128 -23.36 21.10 0.17
C GLU A 128 -24.20 22.10 0.98
N ARG A 129 -23.77 23.37 1.11
CA ARG A 129 -24.39 24.35 2.02
C ARG A 129 -25.33 25.36 1.37
N ARG A 130 -25.31 25.52 0.04
CA ARG A 130 -26.10 26.53 -0.69
C ARG A 130 -27.14 25.94 -1.63
N LEU A 131 -26.92 24.69 -2.06
CA LEU A 131 -27.79 23.98 -2.99
C LEU A 131 -28.46 22.78 -2.32
N SER A 132 -29.62 22.37 -2.82
CA SER A 132 -30.36 21.20 -2.34
C SER A 132 -31.09 20.52 -3.49
N PRO A 133 -31.31 19.19 -3.46
CA PRO A 133 -32.12 18.51 -4.47
C PRO A 133 -33.59 18.96 -4.37
N GLY A 134 -34.12 19.53 -5.45
CA GLY A 134 -35.53 19.86 -5.60
C GLY A 134 -36.39 18.63 -5.92
N ASN A 135 -37.72 18.81 -5.92
CA ASN A 135 -38.69 17.71 -6.07
C ASN A 135 -38.46 16.85 -7.32
N SER A 136 -38.03 17.46 -8.43
CA SER A 136 -37.78 16.83 -9.73
C SER A 136 -36.28 16.66 -10.03
N GLY A 137 -35.45 16.54 -8.98
CA GLY A 137 -34.02 16.23 -9.08
C GLY A 137 -33.09 17.41 -9.34
N GLN A 138 -33.53 18.51 -9.96
CA GLN A 138 -32.67 19.68 -10.17
C GLN A 138 -32.22 20.32 -8.86
N LEU A 139 -31.01 20.89 -8.85
CA LEU A 139 -30.49 21.65 -7.72
C LEU A 139 -31.22 23.00 -7.59
N VAL A 140 -31.62 23.33 -6.37
CA VAL A 140 -32.30 24.58 -6.01
C VAL A 140 -31.56 25.29 -4.87
N PRO A 141 -31.58 26.64 -4.79
CA PRO A 141 -32.21 27.59 -5.72
C PRO A 141 -31.55 27.61 -7.10
N THR A 142 -32.34 27.64 -8.17
CA THR A 142 -31.83 27.46 -9.54
C THR A 142 -30.86 28.57 -9.96
N ASN A 143 -31.05 29.83 -9.52
CA ASN A 143 -30.09 30.89 -9.82
C ASN A 143 -28.72 30.62 -9.18
N LEU A 144 -28.68 30.13 -7.93
CA LEU A 144 -27.43 29.76 -7.26
C LEU A 144 -26.79 28.53 -7.92
N ALA A 145 -27.59 27.62 -8.48
CA ALA A 145 -27.09 26.46 -9.23
C ALA A 145 -26.45 26.88 -10.56
N GLU A 146 -27.05 27.85 -11.28
CA GLU A 146 -26.48 28.46 -12.49
C GLU A 146 -25.20 29.24 -12.18
N GLU A 147 -25.21 30.12 -11.16
CA GLU A 147 -24.05 30.90 -10.70
C GLU A 147 -22.88 29.98 -10.29
N TRP A 148 -23.17 28.89 -9.60
CA TRP A 148 -22.19 27.86 -9.23
C TRP A 148 -21.65 27.11 -10.45
N ALA A 149 -22.53 26.70 -11.36
CA ALA A 149 -22.13 25.98 -12.56
C ALA A 149 -21.23 26.82 -13.47
N ASP A 150 -21.50 28.13 -13.62
CA ASP A 150 -20.64 29.05 -14.36
C ASP A 150 -19.27 29.24 -13.69
N ALA A 151 -19.20 29.28 -12.36
CA ALA A 151 -17.93 29.36 -11.62
C ALA A 151 -17.09 28.07 -11.70
N VAL A 152 -17.74 26.90 -11.79
CA VAL A 152 -17.08 25.59 -11.98
C VAL A 152 -16.60 25.43 -13.43
N LEU A 153 -17.39 25.90 -14.40
CA LEU A 153 -17.11 25.84 -15.85
C LEU A 153 -16.29 27.02 -16.38
N SER A 154 -15.73 27.85 -15.49
CA SER A 154 -14.76 28.89 -15.82
C SER A 154 -13.63 28.31 -16.70
N LEU A 155 -13.21 29.08 -17.70
CA LEU A 155 -12.05 28.79 -18.54
C LEU A 155 -10.78 29.52 -18.09
N ASP A 156 -10.90 30.35 -17.05
CA ASP A 156 -9.77 31.00 -16.39
C ASP A 156 -9.09 30.01 -15.41
N ASP A 157 -7.95 30.40 -14.84
CA ASP A 157 -7.15 29.55 -13.93
C ASP A 157 -7.89 29.05 -12.68
N ASP A 158 -9.07 29.62 -12.38
CA ASP A 158 -9.92 29.26 -11.24
C ASP A 158 -11.02 28.23 -11.57
N GLY A 159 -11.14 27.82 -12.83
CA GLY A 159 -12.09 26.79 -13.27
C GLY A 159 -11.68 25.38 -12.84
N ALA A 160 -12.67 24.50 -12.62
CA ALA A 160 -12.41 23.14 -12.15
C ALA A 160 -11.50 22.36 -13.12
N GLY A 161 -11.56 22.65 -14.42
CA GLY A 161 -10.72 21.98 -15.42
C GLY A 161 -9.23 22.27 -15.29
N GLN A 162 -8.85 23.53 -15.03
CA GLN A 162 -7.46 23.91 -14.83
C GLN A 162 -6.97 23.45 -13.44
N VAL A 163 -7.78 23.64 -12.40
CA VAL A 163 -7.48 23.19 -11.03
C VAL A 163 -7.22 21.67 -10.96
N LEU A 164 -8.06 20.86 -11.61
CA LEU A 164 -7.88 19.40 -11.68
C LEU A 164 -6.70 18.99 -12.57
N HIS A 165 -6.28 19.84 -13.52
CA HIS A 165 -5.05 19.63 -14.28
C HIS A 165 -3.82 19.91 -13.42
N ASN A 166 -3.76 21.07 -12.75
CA ASN A 166 -2.67 21.47 -11.86
C ASN A 166 -2.39 20.40 -10.79
N ILE A 167 -3.43 19.95 -10.08
CA ILE A 167 -3.32 18.88 -9.08
C ILE A 167 -2.76 17.60 -9.71
N HIS A 168 -3.22 17.20 -10.89
CA HIS A 168 -2.72 16.00 -11.55
C HIS A 168 -1.22 16.11 -11.90
N GLU A 169 -0.80 17.20 -12.54
CA GLU A 169 0.60 17.45 -12.92
C GLU A 169 1.52 17.55 -11.69
N MET A 170 1.00 18.01 -10.55
CA MET A 170 1.73 18.03 -9.27
C MET A 170 1.84 16.65 -8.62
N ILE A 171 0.82 15.80 -8.73
CA ILE A 171 0.84 14.44 -8.17
C ILE A 171 1.73 13.48 -8.97
N ILE A 172 1.76 13.57 -10.30
CA ILE A 172 2.69 12.75 -11.12
C ILE A 172 4.07 13.39 -11.32
N GLY A 173 4.24 14.67 -10.96
CA GLY A 173 5.51 15.41 -10.97
C GLY A 173 5.89 16.08 -12.30
N SER A 174 5.04 15.99 -13.32
CA SER A 174 5.24 16.64 -14.63
C SER A 174 5.16 18.16 -14.60
N SER A 175 4.46 18.75 -13.61
CA SER A 175 4.25 20.21 -13.43
C SER A 175 5.53 21.06 -13.43
N GLY A 176 6.69 20.48 -13.13
CA GLY A 176 7.97 21.20 -13.07
C GLY A 176 8.16 22.08 -11.83
N LEU A 177 7.08 22.59 -11.22
CA LEU A 177 7.06 23.45 -10.02
C LEU A 177 7.88 22.91 -8.84
N PHE A 178 7.87 21.59 -8.66
CA PHE A 178 8.66 20.88 -7.64
C PHE A 178 10.02 20.39 -8.18
N GLY A 179 10.61 21.08 -9.15
CA GLY A 179 11.84 20.65 -9.82
C GLY A 179 11.67 19.34 -10.60
N ARG A 180 10.47 19.10 -11.13
CA ARG A 180 9.99 17.82 -11.69
C ARG A 180 9.88 16.64 -10.70
N ASN A 181 9.91 16.91 -9.39
CA ASN A 181 9.49 15.91 -8.40
C ASN A 181 7.96 15.86 -8.31
N SER A 182 7.43 14.73 -7.85
CA SER A 182 6.02 14.62 -7.45
C SER A 182 5.80 15.20 -6.05
N LEU A 183 4.67 15.88 -5.85
CA LEU A 183 4.21 16.34 -4.53
C LEU A 183 4.06 15.18 -3.54
N PHE A 184 3.59 14.01 -4.00
CA PHE A 184 3.52 12.81 -3.18
C PHE A 184 4.92 12.34 -2.76
N VAL A 185 5.90 12.38 -3.66
CA VAL A 185 7.29 11.96 -3.36
C VAL A 185 7.96 12.93 -2.38
N LEU A 186 7.73 14.24 -2.54
CA LEU A 186 8.18 15.22 -1.55
C LEU A 186 7.51 14.98 -0.19
N TYR A 187 6.21 14.72 -0.15
CA TYR A 187 5.49 14.39 1.09
C TYR A 187 6.04 13.12 1.75
N GLU A 188 6.18 12.03 1.01
CA GLU A 188 6.70 10.74 1.48
C GLU A 188 8.14 10.87 2.02
N SER A 189 8.99 11.70 1.41
CA SER A 189 10.35 11.95 1.89
C SER A 189 10.43 12.64 3.26
N THR A 190 9.35 13.28 3.72
CA THR A 190 9.26 13.83 5.09
C THR A 190 8.88 12.79 6.15
N LEU A 191 8.57 11.56 5.74
CA LEU A 191 8.09 10.50 6.63
C LEU A 191 9.23 9.56 7.03
N ASP A 192 9.35 9.29 8.33
CA ASP A 192 10.14 8.15 8.79
C ASP A 192 9.50 6.83 8.32
N GLY A 193 10.12 6.21 7.31
CA GLY A 193 9.72 4.91 6.76
C GLY A 193 9.88 3.71 7.69
N GLN A 194 10.37 3.89 8.92
CA GLN A 194 10.36 2.87 9.99
C GLN A 194 9.26 3.14 11.03
N SER A 195 8.57 4.27 10.97
CA SER A 195 7.52 4.64 11.91
C SER A 195 6.22 3.88 11.66
N ASP A 196 5.56 3.44 12.73
CA ASP A 196 4.17 2.95 12.72
C ASP A 196 3.18 3.95 12.08
N GLN A 197 3.54 5.24 12.04
CA GLN A 197 2.72 6.32 11.47
C GLN A 197 2.98 6.57 9.98
N TYR A 198 3.96 5.90 9.36
CA TYR A 198 4.28 6.04 7.93
C TYR A 198 3.06 5.77 7.03
N TRP A 199 2.54 4.55 7.10
CA TRP A 199 1.48 4.10 6.19
C TRP A 199 0.10 4.71 6.48
N PRO A 200 -0.31 4.96 7.75
CA PRO A 200 -1.47 5.80 8.04
C PRO A 200 -1.41 7.18 7.36
N LYS A 201 -0.25 7.85 7.38
CA LYS A 201 -0.04 9.15 6.71
C LYS A 201 -0.09 9.05 5.18
N VAL A 202 0.60 8.07 4.60
CA VAL A 202 0.55 7.78 3.14
C VAL A 202 -0.90 7.56 2.69
N ARG A 203 -1.65 6.68 3.38
CA ARG A 203 -3.07 6.46 3.06
C ARG A 203 -3.92 7.72 3.23
N GLN A 204 -3.72 8.52 4.28
CA GLN A 204 -4.48 9.75 4.48
C GLN A 204 -4.27 10.76 3.34
N PHE A 205 -3.04 10.93 2.87
CA PHE A 205 -2.72 11.80 1.74
C PHE A 205 -3.39 11.32 0.45
N LEU A 206 -3.34 10.01 0.18
CA LEU A 206 -3.91 9.42 -1.04
C LEU A 206 -5.44 9.42 -1.03
N ASP A 207 -6.05 9.03 0.10
CA ASP A 207 -7.50 9.09 0.32
C ASP A 207 -8.05 10.48 -0.03
N PHE A 208 -7.43 11.52 0.51
CA PHE A 208 -7.77 12.92 0.22
C PHE A 208 -7.58 13.26 -1.25
N THR A 209 -6.37 13.04 -1.77
CA THR A 209 -5.96 13.45 -3.12
C THR A 209 -6.84 12.85 -4.20
N PHE A 210 -7.19 11.56 -4.10
CA PHE A 210 -8.13 10.94 -5.02
C PHE A 210 -9.57 11.41 -4.79
N SER A 211 -10.02 11.55 -3.54
CA SER A 211 -11.41 11.93 -3.25
C SER A 211 -11.73 13.38 -3.66
N ILE A 212 -10.81 14.33 -3.45
CA ILE A 212 -11.01 15.75 -3.82
C ILE A 212 -11.04 15.92 -5.35
N GLN A 213 -10.18 15.20 -6.08
CA GLN A 213 -10.21 15.19 -7.55
C GLN A 213 -11.49 14.55 -8.09
N ILE A 214 -11.90 13.39 -7.58
CA ILE A 214 -13.15 12.72 -7.99
C ILE A 214 -14.37 13.60 -7.70
N ALA A 215 -14.39 14.30 -6.56
CA ALA A 215 -15.46 15.24 -6.23
C ALA A 215 -15.46 16.49 -7.15
N GLY A 216 -14.28 17.01 -7.52
CA GLY A 216 -14.14 18.08 -8.51
C GLY A 216 -14.63 17.67 -9.90
N TYR A 217 -14.29 16.46 -10.37
CA TYR A 217 -14.81 15.91 -11.63
C TYR A 217 -16.33 15.70 -11.59
N ALA A 218 -16.88 15.24 -10.46
CA ALA A 218 -18.32 15.16 -10.26
C ALA A 218 -18.99 16.53 -10.31
N ALA A 219 -18.42 17.56 -9.65
CA ALA A 219 -18.92 18.94 -9.72
C ALA A 219 -18.89 19.50 -11.15
N TRP A 220 -17.84 19.21 -11.92
CA TRP A 220 -17.74 19.59 -13.33
C TRP A 220 -18.86 18.96 -14.17
N VAL A 221 -19.07 17.64 -14.06
CA VAL A 221 -20.17 16.93 -14.74
C VAL A 221 -21.55 17.42 -14.29
N THR A 222 -21.77 17.68 -13.01
CA THR A 222 -23.03 18.28 -12.52
C THR A 222 -23.25 19.68 -13.12
N SER A 223 -22.20 20.48 -13.27
CA SER A 223 -22.28 21.82 -13.86
C SER A 223 -22.61 21.78 -15.36
N LEU A 224 -21.99 20.85 -16.11
CA LEU A 224 -22.36 20.60 -17.51
C LEU A 224 -23.85 20.24 -17.66
N ASN A 225 -24.38 19.41 -16.75
CA ASN A 225 -25.80 19.04 -16.74
C ASN A 225 -26.72 20.24 -16.42
N ILE A 226 -26.36 21.11 -15.46
CA ILE A 226 -27.11 22.35 -15.16
C ILE A 226 -27.18 23.25 -16.39
N LYS A 227 -26.03 23.54 -17.03
CA LYS A 227 -25.97 24.36 -18.24
C LYS A 227 -26.48 23.65 -19.51
N ASN A 228 -27.16 22.49 -19.37
CA ASN A 228 -27.75 21.70 -20.46
C ASN A 228 -26.77 21.43 -21.62
N ARG A 229 -25.52 21.11 -21.29
CA ARG A 229 -24.44 20.85 -22.26
C ARG A 229 -24.60 19.47 -22.90
N THR A 230 -23.83 19.22 -23.97
CA THR A 230 -23.98 17.99 -24.76
C THR A 230 -23.48 16.75 -24.00
N LEU A 231 -24.04 15.58 -24.34
CA LEU A 231 -23.55 14.30 -23.81
C LEU A 231 -22.08 14.02 -24.20
N GLN A 232 -21.60 14.61 -25.29
CA GLN A 232 -20.19 14.50 -25.69
C GLN A 232 -19.28 15.22 -24.69
N GLU A 233 -19.58 16.50 -24.36
CA GLU A 233 -18.80 17.26 -23.37
C GLU A 233 -18.78 16.57 -21.99
N VAL A 234 -19.88 15.89 -21.62
CA VAL A 234 -19.93 15.07 -20.39
C VAL A 234 -19.04 13.83 -20.49
N SER A 235 -19.02 13.14 -21.65
CA SER A 235 -18.09 12.02 -21.89
C SER A 235 -16.64 12.46 -21.86
N ASP A 236 -16.31 13.58 -22.52
CA ASP A 236 -14.93 14.07 -22.63
C ASP A 236 -14.32 14.37 -21.24
N VAL A 237 -15.11 14.92 -20.32
CA VAL A 237 -14.70 15.15 -18.91
C VAL A 237 -14.55 13.82 -18.15
N ILE A 238 -15.45 12.86 -18.37
CA ILE A 238 -15.39 11.51 -17.78
C ILE A 238 -14.13 10.75 -18.23
N ASP A 239 -13.84 10.75 -19.53
CA ASP A 239 -12.67 10.07 -20.11
C ASP A 239 -11.36 10.74 -19.69
N THR A 240 -11.36 12.08 -19.56
CA THR A 240 -10.27 12.84 -18.95
C THR A 240 -10.03 12.43 -17.50
N ALA A 241 -11.10 12.30 -16.69
CA ALA A 241 -11.03 11.88 -15.30
C ALA A 241 -10.46 10.46 -15.16
N ASN A 242 -11.03 9.50 -15.90
CA ASN A 242 -10.58 8.10 -15.91
C ASN A 242 -9.10 7.99 -16.27
N THR A 243 -8.68 8.67 -17.35
CA THR A 243 -7.29 8.68 -17.82
C THR A 243 -6.33 9.23 -16.76
N ARG A 244 -6.63 10.41 -16.20
CA ARG A 244 -5.76 11.10 -15.23
C ARG A 244 -5.67 10.39 -13.89
N ILE A 245 -6.76 9.78 -13.42
CA ILE A 245 -6.78 9.02 -12.17
C ILE A 245 -6.01 7.70 -12.32
N GLU A 246 -6.09 7.03 -13.47
CA GLU A 246 -5.33 5.79 -13.71
C GLU A 246 -3.82 6.07 -13.91
N GLN A 247 -3.46 7.14 -14.62
CA GLN A 247 -2.07 7.61 -14.69
C GLN A 247 -1.46 7.87 -13.31
N GLN A 248 -2.22 8.49 -12.39
CA GLN A 248 -1.78 8.66 -10.99
C GLN A 248 -1.64 7.33 -10.26
N ARG A 249 -2.57 6.38 -10.42
CA ARG A 249 -2.47 5.04 -9.80
C ARG A 249 -1.23 4.28 -10.26
N VAL A 250 -0.94 4.29 -11.57
CA VAL A 250 0.25 3.65 -12.14
C VAL A 250 1.53 4.31 -11.62
N PHE A 251 1.59 5.65 -11.56
CA PHE A 251 2.72 6.37 -10.98
C PHE A 251 2.93 6.04 -9.49
N LEU A 252 1.84 5.92 -8.72
CA LEU A 252 1.87 5.66 -7.28
C LEU A 252 2.06 4.18 -6.91
N LEU A 253 1.92 3.25 -7.86
CA LEU A 253 1.95 1.80 -7.62
C LEU A 253 3.19 1.31 -6.84
N PRO A 254 4.44 1.78 -7.09
CA PRO A 254 5.60 1.36 -6.30
C PRO A 254 5.49 1.75 -4.81
N TYR A 255 4.82 2.86 -4.52
CA TYR A 255 4.66 3.43 -3.18
C TYR A 255 3.47 2.84 -2.43
N THR A 256 2.44 2.38 -3.15
CA THR A 256 1.21 1.81 -2.59
C THR A 256 1.20 0.28 -2.54
N LYS A 257 2.12 -0.39 -3.25
CA LYS A 257 2.16 -1.86 -3.26
C LYS A 257 2.37 -2.41 -1.86
N GLU A 258 1.35 -3.08 -1.32
CA GLU A 258 1.40 -3.69 0.00
C GLU A 258 2.25 -4.97 0.02
N TRP A 259 2.82 -5.27 1.19
CA TRP A 259 3.44 -6.58 1.45
C TRP A 259 2.37 -7.69 1.53
N PRO A 260 2.70 -8.96 1.18
CA PRO A 260 1.74 -10.06 1.27
C PRO A 260 1.21 -10.35 2.68
N LYS A 261 0.02 -10.96 2.76
CA LYS A 261 -0.59 -11.38 4.04
C LYS A 261 0.14 -12.54 4.72
N GLY A 262 -0.26 -12.79 5.98
CA GLY A 262 0.40 -13.73 6.88
C GLY A 262 1.52 -13.07 7.68
N SER A 263 1.97 -13.76 8.72
CA SER A 263 3.07 -13.35 9.59
C SER A 263 4.37 -14.07 9.19
N TYR A 264 5.48 -13.34 9.19
CA TYR A 264 6.79 -13.82 8.73
C TYR A 264 7.87 -12.82 9.12
N GLY A 265 9.14 -13.10 8.77
CA GLY A 265 10.22 -12.13 8.88
C GLY A 265 11.17 -12.14 7.70
N LEU A 266 11.92 -11.05 7.57
CA LEU A 266 13.01 -10.88 6.61
C LEU A 266 14.31 -10.48 7.35
N PRO A 267 15.51 -10.80 6.82
CA PRO A 267 16.76 -10.26 7.33
C PRO A 267 16.80 -8.74 7.23
N ARG A 268 17.35 -8.06 8.24
CA ARG A 268 17.44 -6.60 8.28
C ARG A 268 18.64 -6.11 7.46
N THR A 269 18.40 -5.14 6.59
CA THR A 269 19.45 -4.48 5.79
C THR A 269 20.12 -3.36 6.57
N ASN A 270 21.30 -2.92 6.13
CA ASN A 270 21.94 -1.67 6.55
C ASN A 270 21.10 -0.41 6.29
N THR A 271 20.02 -0.49 5.49
CA THR A 271 19.02 0.59 5.33
C THR A 271 17.82 0.48 6.29
N GLY A 272 17.85 -0.51 7.19
CA GLY A 272 16.77 -0.85 8.12
C GLY A 272 15.86 -1.97 7.60
N CYS A 273 14.61 -1.93 8.07
CA CYS A 273 13.53 -2.78 7.58
C CYS A 273 12.87 -2.19 6.33
N PRO A 274 12.20 -3.04 5.51
CA PRO A 274 11.52 -2.58 4.30
C PRO A 274 10.39 -1.58 4.61
N VAL A 275 9.90 -0.87 3.60
CA VAL A 275 8.81 0.11 3.78
C VAL A 275 7.56 -0.57 4.36
N ALA A 276 6.92 0.13 5.31
CA ALA A 276 5.76 -0.32 6.07
C ALA A 276 4.42 -0.36 5.28
N ALA A 277 4.46 -0.68 3.98
CA ALA A 277 3.29 -0.68 3.09
C ALA A 277 2.23 -1.72 3.54
N ASN A 278 1.24 -1.20 4.29
CA ASN A 278 0.26 -1.94 5.11
C ASN A 278 0.81 -3.04 6.00
N ALA A 279 2.08 -2.94 6.40
CA ALA A 279 2.77 -3.92 7.23
C ALA A 279 3.53 -3.22 8.35
N ARG A 280 3.40 -3.75 9.57
CA ARG A 280 4.17 -3.29 10.73
C ARG A 280 5.35 -4.21 10.97
N TRP A 281 6.55 -3.71 10.71
CA TRP A 281 7.80 -4.39 11.00
C TRP A 281 8.21 -4.16 12.46
N ARG A 282 8.51 -5.22 13.19
CA ARG A 282 9.16 -5.16 14.51
C ARG A 282 10.61 -5.62 14.37
N GLY A 283 11.54 -4.82 14.88
CA GLY A 283 12.93 -5.22 14.97
C GLY A 283 13.16 -6.33 16.00
N GLY A 284 14.16 -7.17 15.76
CA GLY A 284 14.76 -8.06 16.74
C GLY A 284 16.19 -8.41 16.37
N VAL A 285 16.89 -9.08 17.28
CA VAL A 285 18.28 -9.52 17.09
C VAL A 285 18.54 -10.81 17.88
N ARG A 286 19.30 -11.74 17.27
CA ARG A 286 20.07 -12.78 17.96
C ARG A 286 21.53 -12.36 17.84
N HIS A 287 22.16 -12.10 18.98
CA HIS A 287 23.61 -12.09 19.08
C HIS A 287 24.04 -13.55 19.18
N HIS A 288 24.78 -14.00 18.17
CA HIS A 288 25.49 -15.27 18.17
C HIS A 288 26.92 -15.00 18.68
N ASP A 289 27.24 -15.53 19.87
CA ASP A 289 28.61 -15.96 20.19
C ASP A 289 28.91 -17.18 19.32
N THR A 290 30.09 -17.17 18.71
CA THR A 290 30.55 -18.12 17.71
C THR A 290 32.06 -18.23 17.87
N GLU A 291 32.55 -19.47 17.97
CA GLU A 291 33.89 -19.93 18.36
C GLU A 291 34.91 -18.84 18.73
N ASP A 292 35.28 -18.76 20.00
CA ASP A 292 36.21 -17.74 20.49
C ASP A 292 37.66 -17.98 19.98
N ASP A 293 38.10 -19.24 19.86
CA ASP A 293 39.43 -19.63 19.34
C ASP A 293 39.38 -20.08 17.85
N ASP A 294 40.43 -19.78 17.07
CA ASP A 294 40.61 -20.09 15.62
C ASP A 294 39.46 -19.74 14.61
N ASN A 295 38.36 -19.15 15.07
CA ASN A 295 37.21 -18.57 14.34
C ASN A 295 37.40 -18.27 12.83
N SER A 296 36.67 -18.98 11.97
CA SER A 296 36.64 -18.76 10.51
C SER A 296 35.32 -18.19 9.97
N ASN A 297 34.58 -17.40 10.78
CA ASN A 297 33.43 -16.61 10.30
C ASN A 297 33.81 -15.81 9.04
N ALA A 298 33.03 -15.97 7.97
CA ALA A 298 33.36 -15.41 6.66
C ALA A 298 32.12 -14.91 5.92
N TRP A 299 32.27 -13.86 5.11
CA TRP A 299 31.15 -13.31 4.35
C TRP A 299 31.61 -12.66 3.05
N ILE A 300 30.66 -12.47 2.12
CA ILE A 300 30.95 -11.80 0.86
C ILE A 300 31.37 -10.33 1.09
N GLY A 301 32.39 -9.88 0.35
CA GLY A 301 32.87 -8.49 0.42
C GLY A 301 31.75 -7.48 0.11
N GLY A 302 31.49 -6.57 1.06
CA GLY A 302 30.43 -5.57 0.94
C GLY A 302 29.02 -6.13 1.07
N ILE A 303 28.79 -7.08 1.97
CA ILE A 303 27.45 -7.53 2.39
C ILE A 303 26.60 -6.37 2.97
N HIS A 304 25.28 -6.40 2.77
CA HIS A 304 24.35 -5.31 3.16
C HIS A 304 23.57 -5.58 4.47
N PHE A 305 24.11 -6.40 5.39
CA PHE A 305 23.54 -6.61 6.74
C PHE A 305 23.65 -5.36 7.64
N ASP A 306 22.79 -5.25 8.65
CA ASP A 306 22.70 -4.14 9.63
C ASP A 306 23.83 -4.12 10.69
N GLY A 307 25.08 -4.31 10.24
CA GLY A 307 26.28 -4.31 11.07
C GLY A 307 26.32 -5.39 12.16
N GLY A 308 27.39 -5.36 12.98
CA GLY A 308 27.55 -6.27 14.12
C GLY A 308 28.00 -7.69 13.75
N TYR A 309 28.63 -7.85 12.57
CA TYR A 309 29.30 -9.08 12.15
C TYR A 309 30.83 -8.93 12.25
N GLY A 310 31.50 -9.95 12.78
CA GLY A 310 32.93 -10.00 13.03
C GLY A 310 33.32 -11.38 13.57
N ARG A 311 34.04 -11.42 14.70
CA ARG A 311 34.24 -12.66 15.49
C ARG A 311 32.89 -13.22 15.97
N ASN A 312 31.98 -12.34 16.39
CA ASN A 312 30.60 -12.65 16.81
C ASN A 312 29.60 -12.07 15.78
N MET A 313 28.33 -12.48 15.82
CA MET A 313 27.35 -12.14 14.78
C MET A 313 25.97 -11.69 15.32
N ASP A 314 25.67 -10.40 15.19
CA ASP A 314 24.31 -9.83 15.35
C ASP A 314 23.42 -10.17 14.14
N GLN A 315 22.72 -11.31 14.18
CA GLN A 315 21.70 -11.61 13.18
C GLN A 315 20.42 -10.81 13.48
N LYS A 316 20.17 -9.76 12.69
CA LYS A 316 19.07 -8.80 12.89
C LYS A 316 17.86 -9.08 12.00
N PHE A 317 16.67 -8.93 12.57
CA PHE A 317 15.40 -9.37 12.01
C PHE A 317 14.41 -8.21 11.82
N CYS A 318 13.61 -8.30 10.77
CA CYS A 318 12.43 -7.49 10.53
C CYS A 318 11.20 -8.40 10.51
N MET A 319 10.42 -8.42 11.60
CA MET A 319 9.31 -9.35 11.80
C MET A 319 7.95 -8.67 11.59
N LYS A 320 7.17 -9.15 10.61
CA LYS A 320 5.76 -8.83 10.45
C LYS A 320 4.94 -9.78 11.33
N THR A 321 4.62 -9.36 12.55
CA THR A 321 3.93 -10.20 13.55
C THR A 321 2.41 -10.24 13.40
N ASP A 322 1.83 -9.34 12.60
CA ASP A 322 0.41 -9.25 12.34
C ASP A 322 0.10 -9.95 11.00
N ALA A 323 -0.81 -10.93 11.02
CA ALA A 323 -1.14 -11.75 9.87
C ALA A 323 -2.19 -11.13 8.93
N ASP A 324 -3.06 -10.26 9.46
CA ASP A 324 -4.18 -9.65 8.71
C ASP A 324 -3.73 -8.47 7.84
N MET A 325 -2.67 -7.78 8.29
CA MET A 325 -1.93 -6.75 7.56
C MET A 325 -1.44 -7.22 6.18
N GLY A 326 -1.41 -6.31 5.21
CA GLY A 326 -0.95 -6.55 3.84
C GLY A 326 -2.05 -7.00 2.87
N GLU A 327 -1.69 -7.31 1.63
CA GLU A 327 -2.61 -7.71 0.56
C GLU A 327 -2.17 -9.00 -0.15
N GLY A 328 -3.12 -9.91 -0.37
CA GLY A 328 -2.92 -11.09 -1.22
C GLY A 328 -1.96 -12.13 -0.65
N ASN A 329 -1.65 -13.13 -1.48
CA ASN A 329 -0.67 -14.17 -1.20
C ASN A 329 0.71 -13.80 -1.79
N TRP A 330 1.77 -14.37 -1.23
CA TRP A 330 3.12 -14.28 -1.82
C TRP A 330 3.15 -14.89 -3.25
N PRO A 331 3.88 -14.34 -4.23
CA PRO A 331 3.82 -14.82 -5.62
C PRO A 331 4.64 -16.09 -5.93
N ALA A 332 4.25 -16.85 -6.97
CA ALA A 332 4.98 -17.93 -7.67
C ALA A 332 6.54 -17.89 -7.58
N GLY A 333 7.28 -18.84 -6.97
CA GLY A 333 8.76 -18.71 -7.03
C GLY A 333 9.64 -19.71 -6.26
N ASN A 334 10.92 -19.35 -6.12
CA ASN A 334 11.98 -20.16 -5.48
C ASN A 334 12.80 -19.34 -4.45
N TYR A 335 12.34 -19.27 -3.20
CA TYR A 335 12.93 -18.43 -2.14
C TYR A 335 12.43 -18.83 -0.74
N CYS A 336 13.09 -18.38 0.33
CA CYS A 336 12.57 -18.49 1.70
C CYS A 336 12.49 -17.16 2.45
N ILE A 337 11.72 -17.18 3.53
CA ILE A 337 11.56 -16.12 4.54
C ILE A 337 11.61 -16.75 5.94
N PHE A 338 11.86 -15.95 6.98
CA PHE A 338 11.77 -16.43 8.36
C PHE A 338 10.31 -16.74 8.72
N LYS A 339 10.08 -17.82 9.46
CA LYS A 339 8.76 -18.19 9.94
C LYS A 339 8.32 -17.29 11.09
N LYS A 340 7.04 -16.89 11.09
CA LYS A 340 6.37 -16.43 12.31
C LYS A 340 4.92 -16.91 12.33
N GLY A 341 4.54 -17.70 13.33
CA GLY A 341 3.26 -18.40 13.35
C GLY A 341 3.15 -19.43 12.22
N ASN A 342 1.98 -19.52 11.59
CA ASN A 342 1.80 -20.39 10.42
C ASN A 342 2.53 -19.83 9.21
N CYS A 343 3.16 -20.70 8.41
CA CYS A 343 3.75 -20.27 7.15
C CYS A 343 2.66 -19.75 6.19
N PRO A 344 2.91 -18.69 5.40
CA PRO A 344 1.92 -18.17 4.46
C PRO A 344 1.54 -19.18 3.38
N THR A 345 0.42 -18.94 2.69
CA THR A 345 -0.10 -19.83 1.64
C THR A 345 0.97 -20.20 0.60
N GLY A 346 1.12 -21.50 0.33
CA GLY A 346 2.09 -22.07 -0.61
C GLY A 346 3.44 -22.43 0.02
N PHE A 347 3.80 -21.88 1.19
CA PHE A 347 5.10 -22.17 1.82
C PHE A 347 5.12 -23.53 2.53
N GLN A 348 6.26 -24.20 2.40
CA GLN A 348 6.64 -25.38 3.16
C GLN A 348 7.47 -24.97 4.37
N TRP A 349 7.28 -25.65 5.50
CA TRP A 349 8.05 -25.41 6.72
C TRP A 349 9.40 -26.13 6.69
N GLY A 350 10.40 -25.53 7.31
CA GLY A 350 11.63 -26.19 7.71
C GLY A 350 12.39 -25.40 8.77
N LYS A 351 13.59 -25.86 9.10
CA LYS A 351 14.44 -25.27 10.13
C LYS A 351 15.92 -25.58 9.91
N LEU A 352 16.76 -24.76 10.52
CA LEU A 352 18.19 -24.97 10.72
C LEU A 352 18.47 -24.84 12.23
N LYS A 353 19.43 -25.62 12.72
CA LYS A 353 19.94 -25.62 14.10
C LYS A 353 21.45 -25.46 14.03
N TRP A 354 21.92 -24.35 14.58
CA TRP A 354 23.30 -24.05 14.91
C TRP A 354 23.62 -24.66 16.30
N ASP A 355 24.79 -25.27 16.45
CA ASP A 355 25.47 -25.42 17.74
C ASP A 355 26.45 -24.27 17.93
N ASP A 356 25.88 -23.17 18.41
CA ASP A 356 26.59 -22.07 19.05
C ASP A 356 27.31 -22.60 20.31
N GLU A 357 28.51 -22.07 20.61
CA GLU A 357 29.49 -22.56 21.60
C GLU A 357 28.94 -23.18 22.89
N ASP A 358 29.58 -24.26 23.37
CA ASP A 358 29.17 -24.95 24.59
C ASP A 358 29.73 -24.29 25.87
N ASP A 359 30.95 -23.73 25.86
CA ASP A 359 31.63 -23.09 27.01
C ASP A 359 31.58 -21.54 26.96
N ASP A 360 31.53 -20.88 28.14
CA ASP A 360 31.43 -19.42 28.42
C ASP A 360 30.40 -18.57 27.61
N ASN A 361 29.63 -19.20 26.73
CA ASN A 361 28.60 -18.70 25.82
C ASN A 361 27.72 -17.59 26.43
N GLN A 362 27.76 -16.41 25.81
CA GLN A 362 27.03 -15.21 26.21
C GLN A 362 25.85 -14.87 25.28
N ASN A 363 25.35 -15.84 24.52
CA ASN A 363 24.26 -15.67 23.55
C ASN A 363 23.05 -14.90 24.08
N ARG A 364 22.58 -13.94 23.27
CA ARG A 364 21.49 -13.01 23.66
C ARG A 364 20.48 -12.88 22.53
N ALA A 365 19.20 -12.80 22.86
CA ALA A 365 18.15 -12.52 21.87
C ALA A 365 17.16 -11.49 22.41
N SER A 366 16.68 -10.58 21.56
CA SER A 366 15.75 -9.52 21.97
C SER A 366 14.86 -9.02 20.83
N GLY A 367 13.79 -8.32 21.19
CA GLY A 367 12.81 -7.77 20.25
C GLY A 367 11.86 -8.85 19.70
N ALA A 368 11.46 -8.71 18.43
CA ALA A 368 10.66 -9.72 17.75
C ALA A 368 11.57 -10.66 16.95
N LEU A 369 11.50 -11.96 17.24
CA LEU A 369 12.31 -13.00 16.62
C LEU A 369 11.47 -13.88 15.67
N PRO A 370 12.08 -14.57 14.69
CA PRO A 370 11.49 -15.74 14.04
C PRO A 370 11.02 -16.80 15.06
N ASP A 371 10.19 -17.74 14.62
CA ASP A 371 9.97 -18.95 15.41
C ASP A 371 11.23 -19.81 15.43
N GLY A 372 11.53 -20.43 16.58
CA GLY A 372 12.83 -21.05 16.83
C GLY A 372 13.13 -21.24 18.31
N SER A 373 14.37 -21.63 18.60
CA SER A 373 14.97 -21.70 19.93
C SER A 373 16.16 -20.74 19.97
N TYR A 374 16.32 -20.02 21.08
CA TYR A 374 17.38 -19.01 21.26
C TYR A 374 17.97 -19.15 22.67
N GLY A 375 18.32 -20.39 23.03
CA GLY A 375 18.98 -20.72 24.30
C GLY A 375 20.49 -20.55 24.18
N ARG A 376 21.22 -21.54 24.71
CA ARG A 376 22.64 -21.79 24.44
C ARG A 376 22.84 -21.91 22.92
N ASN A 377 22.30 -22.95 22.31
CA ASN A 377 22.30 -23.26 20.88
C ASN A 377 21.10 -22.58 20.16
N THR A 378 21.23 -22.20 18.88
CA THR A 378 20.16 -21.55 18.08
C THR A 378 19.43 -22.54 17.17
N GLU A 379 18.09 -22.54 17.19
CA GLU A 379 17.27 -23.07 16.09
C GLU A 379 16.48 -21.93 15.44
N ILE A 380 16.54 -21.79 14.12
CA ILE A 380 15.68 -20.84 13.38
C ILE A 380 14.78 -21.59 12.39
N GLN A 381 13.50 -21.25 12.42
CA GLN A 381 12.50 -21.85 11.54
C GLN A 381 12.17 -20.94 10.36
N TYR A 382 11.93 -21.59 9.22
CA TYR A 382 11.78 -20.97 7.92
C TYR A 382 10.47 -21.39 7.25
N CYS A 383 10.05 -20.54 6.32
CA CYS A 383 9.03 -20.84 5.34
C CYS A 383 9.71 -20.71 3.97
N CYS A 384 9.80 -21.81 3.23
CA CYS A 384 10.42 -21.86 1.90
C CYS A 384 9.41 -22.21 0.80
N ARG A 385 9.63 -21.71 -0.42
CA ARG A 385 8.86 -22.04 -1.62
C ARG A 385 9.77 -22.37 -2.78
N GLY A 386 9.31 -23.34 -3.58
CA GLY A 386 9.94 -23.81 -4.81
C GLY A 386 8.89 -24.26 -5.82
N ASP A 387 7.76 -23.54 -5.86
CA ASP A 387 6.59 -23.76 -6.70
C ASP A 387 6.60 -22.90 -8.00
N GLY A 388 7.64 -22.10 -8.19
CA GLY A 388 7.90 -21.34 -9.41
C GLY A 388 9.40 -21.24 -9.74
N SER A 389 9.70 -20.64 -10.89
CA SER A 389 11.09 -20.41 -11.32
C SER A 389 11.66 -19.13 -10.70
N ALA A 390 12.90 -19.21 -10.21
CA ALA A 390 13.69 -18.04 -9.81
C ALA A 390 13.88 -17.02 -10.96
N THR A 391 13.84 -17.46 -12.22
CA THR A 391 14.04 -16.57 -13.38
C THR A 391 12.79 -15.79 -13.80
N THR A 392 11.61 -16.13 -13.27
CA THR A 392 10.35 -15.40 -13.50
C THR A 392 10.22 -14.31 -12.44
N PRO A 393 10.18 -13.01 -12.78
CA PRO A 393 10.08 -11.94 -11.79
C PRO A 393 8.79 -12.01 -10.96
N ILE A 394 8.92 -11.86 -9.63
CA ILE A 394 7.79 -11.69 -8.71
C ILE A 394 7.57 -10.21 -8.37
N VAL A 395 6.33 -9.79 -8.19
CA VAL A 395 5.99 -8.41 -7.79
C VAL A 395 5.91 -8.33 -6.27
N LEU A 396 6.83 -7.57 -5.67
CA LEU A 396 6.92 -7.23 -4.24
C LEU A 396 7.15 -5.71 -4.09
N PRO A 397 7.00 -5.13 -2.89
CA PRO A 397 7.24 -3.69 -2.68
C PRO A 397 8.72 -3.33 -2.86
N SER A 398 9.05 -2.56 -3.89
CA SER A 398 10.43 -2.27 -4.32
C SER A 398 11.05 -0.98 -3.77
N ARG A 399 10.32 -0.19 -2.97
CA ARG A 399 10.74 1.16 -2.50
C ARG A 399 11.95 1.22 -1.56
N ARG A 400 12.35 0.11 -0.93
CA ARG A 400 13.57 0.01 -0.11
C ARG A 400 14.20 -1.36 -0.29
N PRO A 401 15.53 -1.48 -0.09
CA PRO A 401 16.20 -2.76 -0.11
C PRO A 401 15.63 -3.76 0.90
N PHE A 402 15.68 -5.04 0.53
CA PHE A 402 15.32 -6.16 1.40
C PHE A 402 16.09 -7.42 1.03
N TYR A 403 16.02 -8.41 1.91
CA TYR A 403 16.55 -9.76 1.66
C TYR A 403 15.43 -10.79 1.51
N LEU A 404 15.63 -11.73 0.59
CA LEU A 404 15.04 -13.07 0.67
C LEU A 404 16.17 -14.10 0.80
N PHE A 405 15.88 -15.29 1.29
CA PHE A 405 16.82 -16.40 1.26
C PHE A 405 16.79 -17.10 -0.10
N ARG A 406 17.96 -17.51 -0.60
CA ARG A 406 18.07 -18.49 -1.69
C ARG A 406 17.55 -19.84 -1.19
N PHE A 407 16.90 -20.63 -2.05
CA PHE A 407 16.31 -21.93 -1.65
C PHE A 407 16.91 -23.14 -2.37
N ARG A 408 16.62 -23.32 -3.66
CA ARG A 408 17.11 -24.48 -4.46
C ARG A 408 17.73 -24.07 -5.79
N ALA A 409 17.13 -23.07 -6.45
CA ALA A 409 17.74 -22.40 -7.59
C ALA A 409 18.77 -21.34 -7.13
N GLY A 410 19.27 -20.51 -8.06
CA GLY A 410 19.87 -19.22 -7.71
C GLY A 410 18.80 -18.22 -7.22
N CYS A 411 19.20 -16.99 -6.94
CA CYS A 411 18.27 -15.96 -6.46
C CYS A 411 17.04 -15.73 -7.35
N GLN A 412 15.89 -15.66 -6.68
CA GLN A 412 14.61 -15.22 -7.25
C GLN A 412 14.77 -13.83 -7.87
N ARG A 413 14.15 -13.58 -9.03
CA ARG A 413 14.02 -12.22 -9.57
C ARG A 413 12.80 -11.53 -8.96
N VAL A 414 12.96 -10.27 -8.60
CA VAL A 414 11.88 -9.36 -8.19
C VAL A 414 11.70 -8.31 -9.30
N ALA A 415 10.46 -7.89 -9.56
CA ALA A 415 10.18 -6.81 -10.51
C ALA A 415 10.71 -5.47 -9.99
N ASP A 416 11.18 -4.62 -10.90
CA ASP A 416 11.66 -3.26 -10.62
C ASP A 416 12.81 -3.15 -9.60
N MET A 417 13.57 -4.23 -9.40
CA MET A 417 14.76 -4.27 -8.53
C MET A 417 15.92 -5.02 -9.18
N SER A 418 17.14 -4.61 -8.84
CA SER A 418 18.33 -5.46 -9.04
C SER A 418 18.36 -6.58 -8.00
N VAL A 419 19.16 -7.64 -8.25
CA VAL A 419 19.41 -8.69 -7.26
C VAL A 419 20.88 -9.06 -7.23
N ARG A 420 21.43 -9.16 -6.02
CA ARG A 420 22.78 -9.66 -5.74
C ARG A 420 22.68 -10.86 -4.81
N GLU A 421 23.33 -11.95 -5.19
CA GLU A 421 23.52 -13.07 -4.26
C GLU A 421 24.67 -12.75 -3.30
N GLU A 422 24.39 -12.90 -2.01
CA GLU A 422 25.31 -12.65 -0.90
C GLU A 422 25.32 -13.87 0.01
N TRP A 423 26.39 -14.07 0.78
CA TRP A 423 26.50 -15.21 1.69
C TRP A 423 27.24 -14.83 2.97
N PHE A 424 26.90 -15.55 4.03
CA PHE A 424 27.57 -15.52 5.32
C PHE A 424 27.79 -16.97 5.76
N ARG A 425 29.01 -17.27 6.22
CA ARG A 425 29.41 -18.51 6.88
C ARG A 425 29.51 -18.20 8.37
N TRP A 426 28.71 -18.92 9.15
CA TRP A 426 28.93 -19.09 10.58
C TRP A 426 30.04 -20.15 10.75
N ASP A 427 30.95 -19.90 11.68
CA ASP A 427 31.61 -20.99 12.38
C ASP A 427 30.83 -21.31 13.64
N ASP A 428 30.54 -22.59 13.76
CA ASP A 428 29.78 -23.24 14.82
C ASP A 428 30.74 -24.25 15.47
N GLU A 429 30.43 -24.75 16.67
CA GLU A 429 31.31 -25.59 17.51
C GLU A 429 32.11 -26.65 16.71
N ASP A 430 33.43 -26.73 16.86
CA ASP A 430 34.26 -27.61 16.01
C ASP A 430 34.39 -29.06 16.54
N ASP A 431 34.14 -29.28 17.84
CA ASP A 431 34.08 -30.59 18.52
C ASP A 431 32.61 -31.03 18.78
N ASP A 432 32.32 -32.33 18.72
CA ASP A 432 31.01 -33.00 18.92
C ASP A 432 29.73 -32.39 18.26
N ASN A 433 29.91 -31.40 17.38
CA ASN A 433 28.92 -30.63 16.62
C ASN A 433 27.67 -31.41 16.17
N GLN A 434 26.49 -30.92 16.57
CA GLN A 434 25.17 -31.50 16.25
C GLN A 434 24.32 -30.54 15.40
N ASN A 435 24.96 -29.73 14.54
CA ASN A 435 24.29 -28.91 13.53
C ASN A 435 23.27 -29.73 12.74
N GLY A 436 22.13 -29.12 12.42
CA GLY A 436 20.98 -29.89 11.93
C GLY A 436 20.01 -29.11 11.07
N TYR A 437 19.35 -29.81 10.16
CA TYR A 437 18.35 -29.26 9.27
C TYR A 437 17.13 -30.18 9.16
N TYR A 438 15.97 -29.60 8.90
CA TYR A 438 14.76 -30.37 8.61
C TYR A 438 13.82 -29.61 7.67
N GLY A 439 13.09 -30.34 6.82
CA GLY A 439 12.03 -29.79 5.98
C GLY A 439 12.57 -28.86 4.88
N ALA A 440 11.89 -27.76 4.64
CA ALA A 440 12.25 -26.76 3.64
C ALA A 440 12.93 -25.55 4.31
N HIS A 441 14.26 -25.48 4.21
CA HIS A 441 15.13 -24.44 4.77
C HIS A 441 15.94 -23.74 3.66
N PRO A 442 16.56 -22.56 3.91
CA PRO A 442 17.44 -21.88 2.97
C PRO A 442 18.54 -22.76 2.37
N PHE A 443 19.08 -22.32 1.22
CA PHE A 443 20.26 -22.94 0.63
C PHE A 443 21.46 -22.73 1.56
N ASP A 444 22.03 -23.86 1.97
CA ASP A 444 23.19 -23.98 2.85
C ASP A 444 24.31 -24.72 2.11
N HIS A 445 25.54 -24.27 2.33
CA HIS A 445 26.77 -24.80 1.71
C HIS A 445 27.93 -24.88 2.71
N GLY A 446 27.70 -24.72 4.02
CA GLY A 446 28.79 -24.64 5.00
C GLY A 446 29.42 -25.99 5.38
N GLY A 447 28.70 -27.08 5.18
CA GLY A 447 29.19 -28.46 5.34
C GLY A 447 28.92 -29.01 6.74
N ARG A 448 29.87 -28.85 7.65
CA ARG A 448 29.67 -29.10 9.10
C ARG A 448 29.00 -27.88 9.74
N ASN A 449 29.52 -26.70 9.42
CA ASN A 449 29.09 -25.39 9.89
C ASN A 449 28.07 -24.82 8.90
N HIS A 450 27.36 -23.74 9.21
CA HIS A 450 26.35 -23.17 8.30
C HIS A 450 26.90 -22.06 7.37
N GLN A 451 26.65 -22.16 6.06
CA GLN A 451 26.89 -21.07 5.09
C GLN A 451 25.62 -20.78 4.30
N ILE A 452 24.87 -19.77 4.76
CA ILE A 452 23.55 -19.47 4.24
C ILE A 452 23.61 -18.42 3.13
N HIS A 453 22.88 -18.67 2.04
CA HIS A 453 22.83 -17.78 0.89
C HIS A 453 21.60 -16.87 0.89
N TYR A 454 21.87 -15.58 0.70
CA TYR A 454 20.96 -14.45 0.75
C TYR A 454 20.84 -13.81 -0.63
N CYS A 455 19.68 -13.23 -0.91
CA CYS A 455 19.40 -12.47 -2.12
C CYS A 455 19.05 -11.05 -1.71
N TYR A 456 19.99 -10.13 -1.87
CA TYR A 456 19.80 -8.71 -1.64
C TYR A 456 19.13 -8.08 -2.85
N TYR A 457 18.03 -7.35 -2.62
CA TYR A 457 17.33 -6.60 -3.65
C TYR A 457 17.50 -5.11 -3.40
N SER A 458 17.79 -4.34 -4.45
CA SER A 458 17.93 -2.87 -4.41
C SER A 458 17.62 -2.20 -5.74
#